data_AF-A0A914UEN0-F1
#
_entry.id   AF-A0A914UEN0-F1
#
_cell.length_a   1.000
_cell.length_b   1.000
_cell.length_c   1.000
_cell.angle_alpha   90.00
_cell.angle_beta   90.00
_cell.angle_gamma   90.00
#
_symmetry.space_group_name_H-M   'P 1'
#
loop_
_entity.id
_entity.type
_entity.pdbx_description
1 polymer ?
#
loop_
_entity_poly.entity_id
_entity_poly.type
_entity_poly.pdbx_seq_one_letter_code
_entity_poly.pdbx_strand_id
1 'polypeptide(L)'
;FSIQYGSGSCQGNLASDVLNFGGIQVDNQTFGLSSSIADVFGYQPMDGILGLGWPNLAVDQVIPPIQNALPQFDKQLFTVWLDRKIEVSKGGSAGQITYGGFDTKNCDANINYVKLSSLTYWQFPITAFSMGSYKNSKKAQVISDTGTSWIGAPQADINGIAKVTGAKYDN
;
A
#
# COMPACT_ATOMS: atom_id res chain seq x y z
N PHE A 1 3.74 -19.99 -5.81
CA PHE A 1 2.93 -18.76 -5.91
C PHE A 1 3.05 -18.16 -7.30
N SER A 2 1.99 -17.51 -7.76
CA SER A 2 1.97 -16.72 -9.01
C SER A 2 1.12 -15.47 -8.77
N ILE A 3 1.69 -14.29 -8.99
CA ILE A 3 1.04 -13.00 -8.76
C ILE A 3 1.07 -12.18 -10.05
N GLN A 4 -0.06 -11.59 -10.38
CA GLN A 4 -0.20 -10.62 -11.47
C GLN A 4 -0.32 -9.21 -10.90
N TYR A 5 0.55 -8.32 -11.37
CA TYR A 5 0.49 -6.88 -11.16
C TYR A 5 0.01 -6.19 -12.44
N GLY A 6 -0.43 -4.93 -12.32
CA GLY A 6 -0.77 -4.11 -13.50
C GLY A 6 0.42 -3.94 -14.45
N SER A 7 1.65 -3.89 -13.91
CA SER A 7 2.88 -3.67 -14.68
C SER A 7 3.57 -4.94 -15.14
N GLY A 8 3.15 -6.13 -14.69
CA GLY A 8 3.85 -7.38 -14.96
C GLY A 8 3.48 -8.50 -14.01
N SER A 9 4.25 -9.60 -14.00
CA SER A 9 3.99 -10.77 -13.17
C SER A 9 5.21 -11.17 -12.35
N CYS A 10 4.98 -11.95 -11.29
CA CYS A 10 6.00 -12.56 -10.47
C CYS A 10 5.59 -14.00 -10.14
N GLN A 11 6.50 -14.95 -10.34
CA GLN A 11 6.26 -16.36 -10.09
C GLN A 11 7.43 -16.99 -9.34
N GLY A 12 7.12 -18.02 -8.57
CA GLY A 12 8.15 -18.77 -7.85
C GLY A 12 7.57 -19.75 -6.84
N ASN A 13 8.42 -20.19 -5.94
CA ASN A 13 8.08 -21.18 -4.93
C ASN A 13 7.82 -20.51 -3.58
N LEU A 14 7.07 -21.18 -2.70
CA LEU A 14 6.96 -20.76 -1.31
C LEU A 14 8.14 -21.32 -0.51
N ALA A 15 8.63 -20.52 0.41
CA ALA A 15 9.61 -20.92 1.41
C ALA A 15 9.20 -20.35 2.77
N SER A 16 9.71 -20.91 3.86
CA SER A 16 9.47 -20.42 5.22
C SER A 16 10.80 -20.22 5.92
N ASP A 17 10.94 -19.09 6.59
CA ASP A 17 12.14 -18.76 7.36
C ASP A 17 11.77 -17.76 8.49
N VAL A 18 12.76 -17.35 9.27
CA VAL A 18 12.63 -16.26 10.23
C VAL A 18 12.65 -14.93 9.48
N LEU A 19 11.59 -14.14 9.61
CA LEU A 19 11.52 -12.79 9.07
C LEU A 19 11.76 -11.76 10.18
N ASN A 20 12.68 -10.83 9.95
CA ASN A 20 12.92 -9.70 10.84
C ASN A 20 12.61 -8.36 10.14
N PHE A 21 11.79 -7.53 10.75
CA PHE A 21 11.50 -6.18 10.25
C PHE A 21 11.18 -5.22 11.40
N GLY A 22 11.78 -4.03 11.40
CA GLY A 22 11.49 -3.01 12.43
C GLY A 22 11.75 -3.47 13.88
N GLY A 23 12.67 -4.41 14.09
CA GLY A 23 12.94 -5.01 15.41
C GLY A 23 11.96 -6.11 15.83
N ILE A 24 11.03 -6.51 14.95
CA ILE A 24 10.04 -7.56 15.18
C ILE A 24 10.50 -8.83 14.47
N GLN A 25 10.57 -9.93 15.20
CA GLN A 25 10.90 -11.25 14.67
C GLN A 25 9.63 -12.08 14.50
N VAL A 26 9.39 -12.58 13.29
CA VAL A 26 8.33 -13.54 13.00
C VAL A 26 8.97 -14.86 12.62
N ASP A 27 8.84 -15.84 13.50
CA ASP A 27 9.32 -17.19 13.25
C ASP A 27 8.44 -17.90 12.22
N ASN A 28 9.07 -18.70 11.35
CA ASN A 28 8.38 -19.52 10.35
C ASN A 28 7.41 -18.73 9.45
N GLN A 29 7.80 -17.51 9.06
CA GLN A 29 7.05 -16.72 8.09
C GLN A 29 7.19 -17.36 6.70
N THR A 30 6.07 -17.77 6.11
CA THR A 30 6.04 -18.22 4.71
C THR A 30 6.02 -17.01 3.77
N PHE A 31 6.89 -17.01 2.76
CA PHE A 31 6.97 -15.96 1.74
C PHE A 31 7.27 -16.55 0.35
N GLY A 32 7.11 -15.73 -0.68
CA GLY A 32 7.41 -16.12 -2.05
C GLY A 32 8.89 -15.92 -2.38
N LEU A 33 9.58 -17.00 -2.77
CA LEU A 33 10.90 -16.95 -3.39
C LEU A 33 10.73 -16.88 -4.91
N SER A 34 10.87 -15.67 -5.47
CA SER A 34 10.70 -15.44 -6.91
C SER A 34 11.79 -16.12 -7.73
N SER A 35 11.39 -16.87 -8.75
CA SER A 35 12.27 -17.43 -9.78
C SER A 35 12.10 -16.73 -11.14
N SER A 36 11.02 -15.96 -11.31
CA SER A 36 10.76 -15.16 -12.49
C SER A 36 10.00 -13.89 -12.09
N ILE A 37 10.46 -12.75 -12.58
CA ILE A 37 9.86 -11.43 -12.41
C ILE A 37 9.78 -10.74 -13.76
N ALA A 38 8.76 -9.91 -13.97
CA ALA A 38 8.72 -9.00 -15.12
C ALA A 38 9.84 -7.97 -15.06
N ASP A 39 10.37 -7.59 -16.23
CA ASP A 39 11.53 -6.67 -16.36
C ASP A 39 11.36 -5.36 -15.59
N VAL A 40 10.13 -4.82 -15.52
CA VAL A 40 9.82 -3.60 -14.78
C VAL A 40 10.31 -3.63 -13.33
N PHE A 41 10.31 -4.81 -12.68
CA PHE A 41 10.76 -4.98 -11.31
C PHE A 41 12.29 -4.95 -11.19
N GLY A 42 13.02 -5.36 -12.24
CA GLY A 42 14.49 -5.31 -12.27
C GLY A 42 15.06 -3.88 -12.34
N TYR A 43 14.23 -2.89 -12.69
CA TYR A 43 14.62 -1.48 -12.73
C TYR A 43 14.21 -0.68 -11.48
N GLN A 44 13.54 -1.31 -10.52
CA GLN A 44 13.13 -0.65 -9.28
C GLN A 44 14.27 -0.72 -8.24
N PRO A 45 14.45 0.31 -7.39
CA PRO A 45 15.44 0.30 -6.33
C PRO A 45 14.98 -0.53 -5.11
N MET A 46 14.46 -1.73 -5.35
CA MET A 46 13.91 -2.63 -4.32
C MET A 46 14.08 -4.09 -4.72
N ASP A 47 14.39 -4.95 -3.74
CA ASP A 47 14.59 -6.39 -3.97
C ASP A 47 13.29 -7.20 -3.86
N GLY A 48 12.24 -6.64 -3.26
CA GLY A 48 10.99 -7.34 -3.01
C GLY A 48 9.90 -6.47 -2.40
N ILE A 49 8.78 -7.12 -2.06
CA ILE A 49 7.57 -6.47 -1.54
C ILE A 49 7.16 -7.15 -0.22
N LEU A 50 6.99 -6.36 0.83
CA LEU A 50 6.39 -6.82 2.09
C LEU A 50 4.90 -6.44 2.09
N GLY A 51 4.04 -7.45 1.96
CA GLY A 51 2.59 -7.26 1.92
C GLY A 51 2.01 -6.87 3.29
N LEU A 52 1.31 -5.73 3.33
CA LEU A 52 0.61 -5.20 4.53
C LEU A 52 -0.91 -5.43 4.50
N GLY A 53 -1.41 -6.18 3.51
CA GLY A 53 -2.84 -6.43 3.31
C GLY A 53 -3.45 -7.49 4.23
N TRP A 54 -4.72 -7.82 3.98
CA TRP A 54 -5.45 -8.84 4.74
C TRP A 54 -5.22 -10.25 4.16
N PRO A 55 -5.30 -11.31 5.00
CA PRO A 55 -5.09 -12.69 4.56
C PRO A 55 -5.97 -13.13 3.39
N ASN A 56 -7.21 -12.64 3.31
CA ASN A 56 -8.15 -13.04 2.25
C ASN A 56 -7.69 -12.61 0.84
N LEU A 57 -6.78 -11.64 0.73
CA LEU A 57 -6.19 -11.23 -0.55
C LEU A 57 -4.95 -12.05 -0.92
N ALA A 58 -4.36 -12.77 0.03
CA ALA A 58 -3.11 -13.48 -0.19
C ALA A 58 -3.26 -14.66 -1.14
N VAL A 59 -2.38 -14.73 -2.14
CA VAL A 59 -2.23 -15.90 -3.01
C VAL A 59 -1.82 -17.11 -2.16
N ASP A 60 -2.37 -18.26 -2.51
CA ASP A 60 -2.16 -19.53 -1.80
C ASP A 60 -2.55 -19.48 -0.30
N GLN A 61 -3.33 -18.47 0.12
CA GLN A 61 -3.76 -18.23 1.51
C GLN A 61 -2.60 -18.15 2.52
N VAL A 62 -1.42 -17.72 2.06
CA VAL A 62 -0.28 -17.48 2.93
C VAL A 62 -0.57 -16.31 3.86
N ILE A 63 -0.40 -16.51 5.17
CA ILE A 63 -0.65 -15.46 6.17
C ILE A 63 0.38 -14.33 5.99
N PRO A 64 -0.05 -13.07 5.76
CA PRO A 64 0.88 -11.95 5.59
C PRO A 64 1.75 -11.67 6.82
N PRO A 65 2.99 -11.19 6.65
CA PRO A 65 3.91 -10.88 7.74
C PRO A 65 3.31 -10.03 8.87
N ILE A 66 2.58 -8.98 8.50
CA ILE A 66 1.98 -8.06 9.46
C ILE A 66 0.97 -8.78 10.38
N GLN A 67 0.26 -9.78 9.87
CA GLN A 67 -0.78 -10.52 10.59
C GLN A 67 -0.17 -11.48 11.61
N ASN A 68 0.92 -12.16 11.24
CA ASN A 68 1.68 -13.00 12.18
C ASN A 68 2.37 -12.16 13.28
N ALA A 69 2.72 -10.90 12.98
CA ALA A 69 3.34 -9.99 13.93
C ALA A 69 2.35 -9.32 14.91
N LEU A 70 1.04 -9.27 14.60
CA LEU A 70 0.04 -8.57 15.41
C LEU A 70 0.06 -8.90 16.92
N PRO A 71 0.26 -10.16 17.36
CA PRO A 71 0.31 -10.49 18.79
C PRO A 71 1.47 -9.84 19.55
N GLN A 72 2.52 -9.40 18.83
CA GLN A 72 3.70 -8.75 19.41
C GLN A 72 3.54 -7.23 19.52
N PHE A 73 2.44 -6.66 18.99
CA PHE A 73 2.24 -5.22 18.94
C PHE A 73 1.51 -4.71 20.18
N ASP A 74 2.03 -3.66 20.82
CA ASP A 74 1.36 -2.96 21.93
C ASP A 74 -0.04 -2.46 21.54
N LYS A 75 -0.16 -1.95 20.30
CA LYS A 75 -1.43 -1.63 19.65
C LYS A 75 -1.49 -2.34 18.30
N GLN A 76 -2.58 -3.06 18.03
CA GLN A 76 -2.79 -3.79 16.76
C GLN A 76 -3.07 -2.84 15.58
N LEU A 77 -2.08 -2.01 15.24
CA LEU A 77 -2.10 -1.05 14.16
C LEU A 77 -0.67 -0.77 13.68
N PHE A 78 -0.58 -0.12 12.54
CA PHE A 78 0.65 0.51 12.07
C PHE A 78 0.30 1.86 11.44
N THR A 79 1.26 2.78 11.41
CA THR A 79 1.14 4.06 10.70
C THR A 79 2.24 4.19 9.66
N VAL A 80 1.92 4.78 8.52
CA VAL A 80 2.87 5.04 7.44
C VAL A 80 2.93 6.55 7.21
N TRP A 81 4.09 7.13 7.43
CA TRP A 81 4.41 8.50 7.04
C TRP A 81 5.39 8.44 5.87
N LEU A 82 5.06 9.14 4.79
CA LEU A 82 5.94 9.30 3.63
C LEU A 82 6.30 10.79 3.55
N ASP A 83 7.58 11.11 3.53
CA ASP A 83 8.02 12.48 3.38
C ASP A 83 7.65 12.98 1.98
N ARG A 84 7.28 14.26 1.86
CA ARG A 84 6.90 14.90 0.59
C ARG A 84 8.10 15.45 -0.19
N LYS A 85 9.32 15.18 0.28
CA LYS A 85 10.54 15.62 -0.39
C LYS A 85 10.63 14.99 -1.77
N ILE A 86 10.79 15.86 -2.77
CA ILE A 86 10.93 15.49 -4.18
C ILE A 86 12.39 15.11 -4.52
N GLU A 87 13.35 15.55 -3.72
CA GLU A 87 14.78 15.27 -3.92
C GLU A 87 15.36 14.46 -2.75
N VAL A 88 15.54 13.15 -2.98
CA VAL A 88 16.17 12.22 -2.03
C VAL A 88 17.63 12.61 -1.75
N SER A 89 18.30 13.26 -2.71
CA SER A 89 19.68 13.72 -2.63
C SER A 89 19.94 14.80 -1.56
N LYS A 90 18.89 15.47 -1.07
CA LYS A 90 19.00 16.50 -0.03
C LYS A 90 19.14 15.95 1.40
N GLY A 91 19.14 14.62 1.55
CA GLY A 91 19.32 13.93 2.83
C GLY A 91 18.10 14.00 3.76
N GLY A 92 18.16 13.23 4.85
CA GLY A 92 17.09 13.10 5.86
C GLY A 92 16.21 11.86 5.68
N SER A 93 15.22 11.68 6.55
CA SER A 93 14.26 10.56 6.44
C SER A 93 13.37 10.72 5.21
N ALA A 94 13.20 9.66 4.42
CA ALA A 94 12.27 9.60 3.29
C ALA A 94 10.86 9.16 3.70
N GLY A 95 10.70 8.63 4.92
CA GLY A 95 9.46 8.09 5.43
C GLY A 95 9.71 7.23 6.65
N GLN A 96 8.63 6.78 7.28
CA GLN A 96 8.66 5.93 8.46
C GLN A 96 7.41 5.04 8.48
N ILE A 97 7.60 3.76 8.78
CA ILE A 97 6.52 2.87 9.20
C ILE A 97 6.70 2.63 10.69
N THR A 98 5.65 2.90 11.47
CA THR A 98 5.60 2.61 12.89
C THR A 98 4.70 1.41 13.10
N TYR A 99 5.24 0.30 13.57
CA TYR A 99 4.48 -0.89 13.94
C TYR A 99 4.14 -0.85 15.43
N GLY A 100 2.93 -1.26 15.79
CA GLY A 100 2.54 -1.39 17.19
C GLY A 100 2.17 -0.09 17.91
N GLY A 101 2.16 1.04 17.22
CA GLY A 101 1.93 2.35 17.83
C GLY A 101 1.62 3.45 16.83
N PHE A 102 1.17 4.58 17.34
CA PHE A 102 0.99 5.79 16.54
C PHE A 102 2.32 6.52 16.39
N ASP A 103 2.60 7.00 15.19
CA ASP A 103 3.65 8.00 14.99
C ASP A 103 3.18 9.37 15.52
N THR A 104 3.62 9.73 16.72
CA THR A 104 3.28 11.01 17.37
C THR A 104 4.15 12.17 16.90
N LYS A 105 5.15 11.91 16.06
CA LYS A 105 6.09 12.91 15.56
C LYS A 105 5.68 13.42 14.18
N ASN A 106 5.32 12.50 13.28
CA ASN A 106 5.09 12.82 11.88
C ASN A 106 3.61 12.76 11.45
N CYS A 107 2.72 12.17 12.26
CA CYS A 107 1.28 12.12 11.98
C CYS A 107 0.49 13.08 12.88
N ASP A 108 -0.68 13.52 12.40
CA ASP A 108 -1.63 14.32 13.18
C ASP A 108 -2.17 13.49 14.36
N ALA A 109 -2.32 14.14 15.52
CA ALA A 109 -2.90 13.51 16.71
C ALA A 109 -4.41 13.24 16.55
N ASN A 110 -5.10 13.97 15.68
CA ASN A 110 -6.54 13.84 15.43
C ASN A 110 -6.81 12.85 14.29
N ILE A 111 -7.12 11.61 14.65
CA ILE A 111 -7.33 10.52 13.68
C ILE A 111 -8.82 10.38 13.34
N ASN A 112 -9.14 10.49 12.06
CA ASN A 112 -10.47 10.21 11.55
C ASN A 112 -10.56 8.75 11.08
N TYR A 113 -11.25 7.92 11.85
CA TYR A 113 -11.42 6.50 11.52
C TYR A 113 -12.60 6.27 10.57
N VAL A 114 -12.38 5.38 9.60
CA VAL A 114 -13.41 4.84 8.72
C VAL A 114 -13.41 3.32 8.84
N LYS A 115 -14.61 2.72 8.83
CA LYS A 115 -14.73 1.26 8.86
C LYS A 115 -14.38 0.68 7.50
N LEU A 116 -13.61 -0.40 7.50
CA LEU A 116 -13.35 -1.15 6.28
C LEU A 116 -14.65 -1.75 5.74
N SER A 117 -14.81 -1.73 4.42
CA SER A 117 -15.95 -2.37 3.73
C SER A 117 -15.64 -3.79 3.27
N SER A 118 -14.37 -4.18 3.25
CA SER A 118 -13.89 -5.53 2.92
C SER A 118 -12.57 -5.80 3.64
N LEU A 119 -12.36 -7.03 4.11
CA LEU A 119 -11.09 -7.50 4.67
C LEU A 119 -10.24 -8.18 3.59
N THR A 120 -10.01 -7.48 2.49
CA THR A 120 -9.12 -7.91 1.39
C THR A 120 -8.02 -6.87 1.21
N TYR A 121 -8.38 -5.73 0.63
CA TYR A 121 -7.57 -4.52 0.61
C TYR A 121 -7.83 -3.67 1.87
N TRP A 122 -7.03 -2.62 2.10
CA TRP A 122 -7.39 -1.54 3.01
C TRP A 122 -8.49 -0.65 2.39
N GLN A 123 -9.66 -1.27 2.19
CA GLN A 123 -10.77 -0.71 1.45
C GLN A 123 -11.82 -0.08 2.37
N PHE A 124 -12.25 1.13 2.06
CA PHE A 124 -13.29 1.84 2.82
C PHE A 124 -14.22 2.63 1.88
N PRO A 125 -15.45 2.93 2.33
CA PRO A 125 -16.40 3.68 1.52
C PRO A 125 -16.14 5.20 1.60
N ILE A 126 -16.37 5.89 0.49
CA ILE A 126 -16.52 7.36 0.43
C ILE A 126 -17.93 7.70 -0.06
N THR A 127 -18.42 8.88 0.31
CA THR A 127 -19.75 9.37 -0.09
C THR A 127 -19.70 10.28 -1.32
N ALA A 128 -18.57 10.94 -1.53
CA ALA A 128 -18.32 11.84 -2.65
C ALA A 128 -16.81 12.07 -2.77
N PHE A 129 -16.38 12.57 -3.93
CA PHE A 129 -15.08 13.21 -4.08
C PHE A 129 -15.19 14.43 -5.00
N SER A 130 -14.21 15.34 -4.90
CA SER A 130 -14.16 16.56 -5.71
C SER A 130 -12.73 17.01 -5.93
N MET A 131 -12.51 17.66 -7.07
CA MET A 131 -11.24 18.32 -7.39
C MET A 131 -11.54 19.59 -8.20
N GLY A 132 -11.09 20.75 -7.71
CA GLY A 132 -11.48 22.03 -8.31
C GLY A 132 -13.00 22.17 -8.37
N SER A 133 -13.53 22.50 -9.56
CA SER A 133 -14.98 22.59 -9.82
C SER A 133 -15.63 21.24 -10.18
N TYR A 134 -14.86 20.17 -10.38
CA TYR A 134 -15.40 18.84 -10.60
C TYR A 134 -15.86 18.21 -9.29
N LYS A 135 -17.07 17.64 -9.29
CA LYS A 135 -17.65 16.95 -8.14
C LYS A 135 -18.39 15.70 -8.59
N ASN A 136 -18.12 14.59 -7.91
CA ASN A 136 -18.90 13.36 -8.03
C ASN A 136 -19.45 13.00 -6.64
N SER A 137 -20.77 13.09 -6.50
CA SER A 137 -21.48 12.81 -5.24
C SER A 137 -21.96 11.36 -5.14
N LYS A 138 -21.44 10.45 -5.97
CA LYS A 138 -21.75 9.02 -5.90
C LYS A 138 -20.91 8.37 -4.80
N LYS A 139 -21.55 7.47 -4.05
CA LYS A 139 -20.84 6.58 -3.14
C LYS A 139 -19.88 5.69 -3.94
N ALA A 140 -18.67 5.50 -3.42
CA ALA A 140 -17.65 4.65 -4.03
C ALA A 140 -16.87 3.89 -2.97
N GLN A 141 -16.16 2.84 -3.39
CA GLN A 141 -15.16 2.16 -2.58
C GLN A 141 -13.78 2.65 -3.01
N VAL A 142 -12.90 2.90 -2.05
CA VAL A 142 -11.52 3.30 -2.29
C VAL A 142 -10.59 2.42 -1.48
N ILE A 143 -9.33 2.35 -1.91
CA ILE A 143 -8.27 1.59 -1.23
C ILE A 143 -7.16 2.57 -0.86
N SER A 144 -6.65 2.45 0.36
CA SER A 144 -5.36 3.03 0.72
C SER A 144 -4.26 2.04 0.34
N ASP A 145 -3.47 2.37 -0.67
CA ASP A 145 -2.40 1.51 -1.19
C ASP A 145 -1.05 2.23 -1.13
N THR A 146 -0.17 1.77 -0.24
CA THR A 146 1.19 2.32 -0.11
C THR A 146 2.13 1.86 -1.23
N GLY A 147 1.73 0.87 -2.04
CA GLY A 147 2.50 0.38 -3.19
C GLY A 147 2.29 1.17 -4.48
N THR A 148 1.26 2.04 -4.54
CA THR A 148 0.93 2.83 -5.72
C THR A 148 1.21 4.32 -5.48
N SER A 149 2.02 4.94 -6.35
CA SER A 149 2.41 6.35 -6.20
C SER A 149 1.33 7.37 -6.61
N TRP A 150 0.44 6.98 -7.54
CA TRP A 150 -0.58 7.86 -8.11
C TRP A 150 -1.98 7.53 -7.59
N ILE A 151 -2.85 8.53 -7.49
CA ILE A 151 -4.27 8.29 -7.24
C ILE A 151 -4.92 7.74 -8.51
N GLY A 152 -5.40 6.49 -8.45
CA GLY A 152 -6.23 5.90 -9.48
C GLY A 152 -7.71 6.25 -9.28
N ALA A 153 -8.43 6.50 -10.37
CA ALA A 153 -9.88 6.71 -10.36
C ALA A 153 -10.53 6.17 -11.65
N PRO A 154 -11.85 5.93 -11.66
CA PRO A 154 -12.57 5.57 -12.87
C PRO A 154 -12.34 6.58 -14.01
N GLN A 155 -12.30 6.08 -15.26
CA GLN A 155 -12.02 6.91 -16.44
C GLN A 155 -12.94 8.14 -16.56
N ALA A 156 -14.22 8.01 -16.20
CA ALA A 156 -15.18 9.12 -16.23
C ALA A 156 -14.80 10.25 -15.26
N ASP A 157 -14.24 9.88 -14.11
CA ASP A 157 -13.77 10.80 -13.08
C ASP A 157 -12.49 11.51 -13.53
N ILE A 158 -11.52 10.75 -14.07
CA ILE A 158 -10.28 11.28 -14.64
C ILE A 158 -10.58 12.27 -15.78
N ASN A 159 -11.48 11.92 -16.69
CA ASN A 159 -11.88 12.81 -17.80
C ASN A 159 -12.52 14.11 -17.30
N GLY A 160 -13.37 14.01 -16.27
CA GLY A 160 -13.99 15.18 -15.65
C GLY A 160 -12.98 16.09 -14.97
N ILE A 161 -12.02 15.51 -14.25
CA ILE A 161 -10.89 16.23 -13.65
C ILE A 161 -10.05 16.92 -14.71
N ALA A 162 -9.63 16.19 -15.76
CA ALA A 162 -8.81 16.75 -16.84
C ALA A 162 -9.49 17.95 -17.51
N LYS A 163 -10.82 17.89 -17.70
CA LYS A 163 -11.59 19.02 -18.25
C LYS A 163 -11.55 20.27 -17.36
N VAL A 164 -11.66 20.13 -16.04
CA VAL A 164 -11.70 21.30 -15.13
C VAL A 164 -10.32 21.86 -14.79
N THR A 165 -9.28 21.02 -14.85
CA THR A 165 -7.89 21.45 -14.61
C THR A 165 -7.20 21.93 -15.89
N GLY A 166 -7.74 21.60 -17.06
CA GLY A 166 -7.09 21.84 -18.36
C GLY A 166 -5.95 20.86 -18.65
N ALA A 167 -5.81 19.79 -17.86
CA ALA A 167 -4.81 18.77 -18.09
C ALA A 167 -5.04 18.06 -19.43
N LYS A 168 -3.94 17.69 -20.08
CA LYS A 168 -3.94 16.94 -21.33
C LYS A 168 -3.22 15.63 -21.12
N TYR A 169 -3.60 14.60 -21.87
CA TYR A 169 -2.81 13.39 -21.98
C TYR A 169 -1.45 13.75 -22.56
N ASP A 170 -0.40 13.35 -21.86
CA ASP A 170 0.96 13.34 -22.38
C ASP A 170 1.14 12.01 -23.12
N ASN A 171 1.29 12.08 -24.44
CA ASN A 171 1.37 10.92 -25.33
C ASN A 171 2.83 10.53 -25.58
#